data_AF-A0A975IM87-F1
#
_entry.id   AF-A0A975IM87-F1
#
_cell.length_a   1.000
_cell.length_b   1.000
_cell.length_c   1.000
_cell.angle_alpha   90.00
_cell.angle_beta   90.00
_cell.angle_gamma   90.00
#
_symmetry.space_group_name_H-M   'P 1'
#
loop_
_entity.id
_entity.type
_entity.pdbx_description
1 polymer ?
#
loop_
_entity_poly.entity_id
_entity_poly.type
_entity_poly.pdbx_seq_one_letter_code
_entity_poly.pdbx_strand_id
1 'polypeptide(L)'
;MVVQNKSKKNDFIPLLEIIKEKYGLLNIFLIIFSIFFIGIFRTMANYLPEEKKLSHLIWLGIFVNSIIFIIGILPFCNIIKKDLFSINWPSFKEIIIQLIKIIIFVIVLVNLVHYFEFFYSNFL
;
A
#
# COMPACT_ATOMS: atom_id res chain seq x y z
N MET A 1 -26.00 -16.13 -48.36
CA MET A 1 -25.22 -16.96 -47.42
C MET A 1 -23.74 -16.69 -47.62
N VAL A 2 -23.07 -16.03 -46.67
CA VAL A 2 -21.67 -16.21 -46.23
C VAL A 2 -21.60 -15.50 -44.85
N VAL A 3 -22.04 -16.18 -43.79
CA VAL A 3 -21.18 -16.77 -42.75
C VAL A 3 -20.20 -15.76 -42.12
N GLN A 4 -20.63 -15.29 -40.94
CA GLN A 4 -19.86 -14.96 -39.74
C GLN A 4 -18.37 -14.62 -39.89
N ASN A 5 -18.03 -13.37 -39.56
CA ASN A 5 -16.82 -13.10 -38.79
C ASN A 5 -17.10 -12.02 -37.74
N LYS A 6 -17.89 -12.39 -36.72
CA LYS A 6 -17.80 -11.75 -35.39
C LYS A 6 -16.45 -12.16 -34.80
N SER A 7 -15.38 -11.50 -35.21
CA SER A 7 -14.06 -11.71 -34.64
C SER A 7 -14.08 -11.21 -33.19
N LYS A 8 -14.24 -12.17 -32.28
CA LYS A 8 -13.72 -12.18 -30.90
C LYS A 8 -14.01 -10.92 -30.09
N LYS A 9 -15.17 -10.95 -29.42
CA LYS A 9 -15.27 -10.50 -28.02
C LYS A 9 -14.17 -11.23 -27.24
N ASN A 10 -12.99 -10.63 -27.17
CA ASN A 10 -12.10 -10.94 -26.07
C ASN A 10 -12.74 -10.28 -24.84
N ASP A 11 -12.95 -11.06 -23.80
CA ASP A 11 -13.21 -10.55 -22.45
C ASP A 11 -12.01 -9.68 -22.05
N PHE A 12 -12.06 -8.41 -22.46
CA PHE A 12 -11.06 -7.42 -22.12
C PHE A 12 -11.13 -7.24 -20.62
N ILE A 13 -10.04 -7.62 -19.93
CA ILE A 13 -9.90 -7.49 -18.49
C ILE A 13 -10.06 -6.00 -18.15
N PRO A 14 -11.20 -5.56 -17.59
CA PRO A 14 -11.48 -4.15 -17.40
C PRO A 14 -10.47 -3.49 -16.45
N LEU A 15 -9.87 -4.30 -15.54
CA LEU A 15 -8.79 -3.85 -14.68
C LEU A 15 -7.54 -3.39 -15.45
N LEU A 16 -7.13 -4.09 -16.50
CA LEU A 16 -5.88 -3.75 -17.20
C LEU A 16 -5.99 -2.41 -17.93
N GLU A 17 -7.16 -2.13 -18.50
CA GLU A 17 -7.45 -0.89 -19.21
C GLU A 17 -7.52 0.30 -18.25
N ILE A 18 -8.21 0.14 -17.11
CA ILE A 18 -8.25 1.13 -16.03
C ILE A 18 -6.84 1.41 -15.50
N ILE A 19 -6.04 0.35 -15.31
CA ILE A 19 -4.68 0.46 -14.78
C ILE A 19 -3.77 1.17 -15.80
N LYS A 20 -3.89 0.82 -17.09
CA LYS A 20 -3.16 1.45 -18.20
C LYS A 20 -3.48 2.94 -18.29
N GLU A 21 -4.76 3.29 -18.21
CA GLU A 21 -5.23 4.67 -18.33
C GLU A 21 -4.82 5.52 -17.13
N LYS A 22 -4.98 5.00 -15.89
CA LYS A 22 -4.68 5.76 -14.67
C LYS A 22 -3.20 5.87 -14.36
N TYR A 23 -2.43 4.81 -14.58
CA TYR A 23 -1.08 4.70 -14.02
C TYR A 23 0.02 4.65 -15.08
N GLY A 24 -0.32 4.43 -16.35
CA GLY A 24 0.63 4.31 -17.44
C GLY A 24 1.38 2.97 -17.40
N LEU A 25 1.26 2.18 -18.47
CA LEU A 25 1.92 0.88 -18.57
C LEU A 25 3.45 0.96 -18.40
N LEU A 26 4.05 2.06 -18.84
CA LEU A 26 5.49 2.28 -18.72
C LEU A 26 5.92 2.36 -17.25
N ASN A 27 5.18 3.06 -16.40
CA ASN A 27 5.53 3.19 -14.98
C ASN A 27 5.40 1.86 -14.23
N ILE A 28 4.35 1.10 -14.55
CA ILE A 28 4.15 -0.26 -14.02
C ILE A 28 5.30 -1.17 -14.46
N PHE A 29 5.67 -1.10 -15.73
CA PHE A 29 6.80 -1.85 -16.26
C PHE A 29 8.10 -1.47 -15.54
N LEU A 30 8.38 -0.17 -15.34
CA LEU A 30 9.56 0.28 -14.61
C LEU A 30 9.60 -0.24 -13.17
N ILE A 31 8.47 -0.29 -12.47
CA ILE A 31 8.36 -0.86 -11.11
C ILE A 31 8.66 -2.37 -11.12
N ILE A 32 8.03 -3.12 -12.03
CA ILE A 32 8.25 -4.57 -12.12
C ILE A 32 9.70 -4.87 -12.50
N PHE A 33 10.22 -4.14 -13.47
CA PHE A 33 11.60 -4.23 -13.95
C PHE A 33 12.60 -3.93 -12.82
N SER A 34 12.34 -2.87 -12.04
CA SER A 34 13.23 -2.52 -10.92
C SER A 34 13.25 -3.61 -9.84
N ILE A 35 12.10 -4.09 -9.39
CA ILE A 35 12.00 -5.18 -8.40
C ILE A 35 12.75 -6.43 -8.88
N PHE A 36 12.57 -6.80 -10.16
CA PHE A 36 13.24 -7.96 -10.75
C PHE A 36 14.77 -7.82 -10.73
N PHE A 37 15.28 -6.67 -11.15
CA PHE A 37 16.73 -6.42 -11.19
C PHE A 37 17.35 -6.29 -9.80
N ILE A 38 16.66 -5.75 -8.80
CA ILE A 38 17.11 -5.80 -7.39
C ILE A 38 17.28 -7.26 -6.96
N GLY A 39 16.33 -8.12 -7.30
CA GLY A 39 16.41 -9.57 -7.06
C GLY A 39 17.63 -10.21 -7.72
N ILE A 40 17.90 -9.85 -8.99
CA ILE A 40 19.09 -10.32 -9.72
C ILE A 40 20.38 -9.84 -9.05
N PHE A 41 20.52 -8.55 -8.76
CA PHE A 41 21.73 -8.00 -8.15
C PHE A 41 22.01 -8.64 -6.78
N ARG A 42 20.97 -8.85 -5.96
CA ARG A 42 21.10 -9.55 -4.68
C ARG A 42 21.48 -11.01 -4.84
N THR A 43 20.91 -11.69 -5.83
CA THR A 43 21.22 -13.10 -6.12
C THR A 43 22.66 -13.22 -6.59
N MET A 44 23.10 -12.38 -7.52
CA MET A 44 24.49 -12.32 -7.98
C MET A 44 25.48 -12.03 -6.86
N ALA A 45 25.13 -11.12 -5.94
CA ALA A 45 25.94 -10.83 -4.76
C ALA A 45 26.17 -12.09 -3.90
N ASN A 46 25.15 -12.94 -3.75
CA ASN A 46 25.27 -14.17 -2.94
C ASN A 46 26.12 -15.27 -3.61
N TYR A 47 26.23 -15.28 -4.93
CA TYR A 47 27.04 -16.25 -5.68
C TYR A 47 28.53 -15.88 -5.81
N LEU A 48 28.92 -14.67 -5.38
CA LEU A 48 30.31 -14.22 -5.42
C LEU A 48 31.08 -14.66 -4.15
N PRO A 49 32.41 -14.90 -4.26
CA PRO A 49 33.27 -15.12 -3.10
C PRO A 49 33.22 -13.91 -2.16
N GLU A 50 33.40 -14.10 -0.84
CA GLU A 50 33.19 -13.05 0.17
C GLU A 50 33.94 -11.75 -0.10
N GLU A 51 35.14 -11.84 -0.65
CA GLU A 51 35.98 -10.69 -1.03
C GLU A 51 35.38 -9.83 -2.17
N LYS A 52 34.44 -10.37 -2.95
CA LYS A 52 33.76 -9.71 -4.07
C LYS A 52 32.24 -9.59 -3.91
N LYS A 53 31.65 -10.15 -2.84
CA LYS A 53 30.21 -10.08 -2.52
C LYS A 53 29.69 -8.64 -2.51
N LEU A 54 30.55 -7.68 -2.16
CA LEU A 54 30.22 -6.26 -2.07
C LEU A 54 30.94 -5.39 -3.11
N SER A 55 31.06 -5.87 -4.36
CA SER A 55 31.68 -5.06 -5.41
C SER A 55 30.91 -3.75 -5.64
N HIS A 56 31.63 -2.64 -5.85
CA HIS A 56 31.04 -1.32 -6.15
C HIS A 56 30.05 -1.35 -7.33
N LEU A 57 30.23 -2.27 -8.28
CA LEU A 57 29.34 -2.46 -9.42
C LEU A 57 27.94 -2.94 -8.99
N ILE A 58 27.85 -3.84 -8.01
CA ILE A 58 26.56 -4.34 -7.51
C ILE A 58 25.83 -3.23 -6.75
N TRP A 59 26.55 -2.47 -5.92
CA TRP A 59 25.99 -1.31 -5.21
C TRP A 59 25.49 -0.23 -6.17
N LEU A 60 26.26 0.08 -7.22
CA LEU A 60 25.87 1.03 -8.26
C LEU A 60 24.64 0.52 -9.02
N GLY A 61 24.57 -0.78 -9.33
CA GLY A 61 23.40 -1.41 -9.95
C GLY A 61 22.14 -1.28 -9.08
N ILE A 62 22.24 -1.58 -7.79
CA ILE A 62 21.13 -1.43 -6.82
C ILE A 62 20.71 0.03 -6.70
N PHE A 63 21.66 0.96 -6.65
CA PHE A 63 21.40 2.39 -6.52
C PHE A 63 20.65 2.94 -7.74
N VAL A 64 21.16 2.68 -8.96
CA VAL A 64 20.50 3.11 -10.21
C VAL A 64 19.10 2.51 -10.31
N ASN A 65 18.95 1.24 -9.92
CA ASN A 65 17.66 0.58 -9.93
C ASN A 65 16.67 1.21 -8.92
N SER A 66 17.15 1.60 -7.75
CA SER A 66 16.34 2.29 -6.75
C SER A 66 15.85 3.65 -7.26
N ILE A 67 16.66 4.38 -8.01
CA ILE A 67 16.23 5.62 -8.67
C ILE A 67 15.13 5.34 -9.70
N ILE A 68 15.30 4.30 -10.53
CA ILE A 68 14.29 3.88 -11.52
C ILE A 68 12.97 3.51 -10.83
N PHE A 69 13.04 2.78 -9.71
CA PHE A 69 11.87 2.45 -8.90
C PHE A 69 11.17 3.71 -8.38
N ILE A 70 11.92 4.68 -7.86
CA ILE A 70 11.38 5.96 -7.38
C ILE A 70 10.69 6.71 -8.52
N ILE A 71 11.30 6.78 -9.70
CA ILE A 71 10.69 7.43 -10.87
C ILE A 71 9.39 6.72 -11.28
N GLY A 72 9.37 5.38 -11.24
CA GLY A 72 8.18 4.59 -11.53
C GLY A 72 7.05 4.78 -10.51
N ILE A 73 7.35 4.90 -9.22
CA ILE A 73 6.34 5.03 -8.15
C ILE A 73 5.81 6.46 -7.97
N LEU A 74 6.59 7.49 -8.32
CA LEU A 74 6.20 8.90 -8.20
C LEU A 74 4.79 9.25 -8.74
N PRO A 75 4.40 8.85 -9.97
CA PRO A 75 3.05 9.12 -10.47
C PRO A 75 1.96 8.48 -9.61
N PHE A 76 2.20 7.30 -9.05
CA PHE A 76 1.26 6.64 -8.13
C PHE A 76 1.13 7.43 -6.83
N CYS A 77 2.25 7.86 -6.25
CA CYS A 77 2.25 8.69 -5.05
C CYS A 77 1.48 10.00 -5.26
N ASN A 78 1.62 10.64 -6.43
CA ASN A 78 0.89 11.86 -6.75
C ASN A 78 -0.63 11.64 -6.85
N ILE A 79 -1.06 10.53 -7.45
CA ILE A 79 -2.49 10.16 -7.52
C ILE A 79 -3.03 9.91 -6.11
N ILE A 80 -2.36 9.07 -5.32
CA ILE A 80 -2.77 8.76 -3.94
C ILE A 80 -2.80 10.02 -3.08
N LYS A 81 -1.83 10.91 -3.25
CA LYS A 81 -1.79 12.20 -2.55
C LYS A 81 -3.01 13.05 -2.90
N LYS A 82 -3.34 13.18 -4.19
CA LYS A 82 -4.54 13.92 -4.64
C LYS A 82 -5.81 13.32 -4.05
N ASP A 83 -5.92 11.99 -4.06
CA ASP A 83 -7.08 11.29 -3.50
C ASP A 83 -7.16 11.51 -1.97
N LEU A 84 -6.04 11.41 -1.24
CA LEU A 84 -5.97 11.66 0.20
C LEU A 84 -6.35 13.10 0.58
N PHE A 85 -5.97 14.09 -0.23
CA PHE A 85 -6.35 15.50 -0.03
C PHE A 85 -7.80 15.79 -0.41
N SER A 86 -8.40 14.96 -1.26
CA SER A 86 -9.83 15.07 -1.61
C SER A 86 -10.75 14.51 -0.52
N ILE A 87 -10.22 13.70 0.39
CA ILE A 87 -10.96 13.20 1.54
C ILE A 87 -11.15 14.34 2.53
N ASN A 88 -12.40 14.60 2.89
CA ASN A 88 -12.73 15.49 4.00
C ASN A 88 -12.36 14.80 5.32
N TRP A 89 -11.12 15.00 5.76
CA TRP A 89 -10.66 14.52 7.05
C TRP A 89 -11.44 15.20 8.17
N PRO A 90 -11.82 14.45 9.23
CA PRO A 90 -12.42 15.07 10.40
C PRO A 90 -11.47 16.11 10.96
N SER A 91 -12.01 17.25 11.35
CA SER A 91 -11.22 18.31 11.94
C SER A 91 -10.57 17.82 13.23
N PHE A 92 -9.42 18.38 13.58
CA PHE A 92 -8.72 18.04 14.83
C PHE A 92 -9.63 18.19 16.06
N LYS A 93 -10.54 19.17 16.04
CA LYS A 93 -11.55 19.37 17.09
C LYS A 93 -12.53 18.19 17.18
N GLU A 94 -13.04 17.70 16.05
CA GLU A 94 -13.95 16.55 16.02
C GLU A 94 -13.26 15.28 16.52
N ILE A 95 -12.00 15.07 16.15
CA ILE A 95 -11.19 13.95 16.64
C ILE A 95 -11.06 14.01 18.16
N ILE A 96 -10.71 15.17 18.73
CA ILE A 96 -10.60 15.35 20.19
C ILE A 96 -11.95 15.11 20.88
N ILE A 97 -13.04 15.66 20.35
CA ILE A 97 -14.37 15.49 20.94
C ILE A 97 -14.77 14.01 20.93
N GLN A 98 -14.50 13.29 19.84
CA GLN A 98 -14.76 11.85 19.76
C GLN A 98 -13.91 11.05 20.75
N LEU A 99 -12.62 11.38 20.89
CA LEU A 99 -11.74 10.76 21.89
C LEU A 99 -12.26 10.97 23.31
N ILE A 100 -12.66 12.19 23.66
CA ILE A 100 -13.24 12.49 24.99
C ILE A 100 -14.51 11.67 25.22
N LYS A 101 -15.40 11.58 24.22
CA LYS A 101 -16.62 10.75 24.31
C LYS A 101 -16.31 9.28 24.58
N ILE A 102 -15.31 8.73 23.88
CA ILE A 102 -14.87 7.34 24.09
C ILE A 102 -14.33 7.15 25.51
N ILE A 103 -13.49 8.07 25.98
CA ILE A 103 -12.92 8.00 27.34
C ILE A 103 -14.03 8.05 28.39
N ILE A 104 -14.96 8.99 28.28
CA ILE A 104 -16.10 9.11 29.21
C ILE A 104 -16.93 7.82 29.20
N PHE A 105 -17.24 7.29 28.01
CA PHE A 105 -18.00 6.05 27.87
C PHE A 105 -17.30 4.88 28.59
N VAL A 106 -16.00 4.71 28.37
CA VAL A 106 -15.20 3.66 29.04
C VAL A 106 -15.23 3.83 30.55
N ILE A 107 -15.06 5.05 31.06
CA ILE A 107 -15.12 5.33 32.50
C ILE A 107 -16.48 4.96 33.07
N VAL A 108 -17.58 5.35 32.42
CA VAL A 108 -18.94 5.01 32.86
C VAL A 108 -19.13 3.50 32.86
N LEU A 109 -18.70 2.81 31.80
CA LEU A 109 -18.83 1.36 31.67
C LEU A 109 -18.08 0.63 32.78
N VAL A 110 -16.83 1.00 33.04
CA VAL A 110 -16.00 0.39 34.10
C VAL A 110 -16.62 0.60 35.48
N ASN A 111 -17.11 1.81 35.78
CA ASN A 111 -17.77 2.08 37.04
C ASN A 111 -19.07 1.28 37.21
N LEU A 112 -19.83 1.11 36.13
CA LEU A 112 -21.04 0.31 36.13
C LEU A 112 -20.74 -1.18 36.39
N VAL A 113 -19.66 -1.73 35.81
CA VAL A 113 -19.20 -3.09 36.10
C VAL A 113 -18.84 -3.22 37.59
N HIS A 114 -18.05 -2.31 38.13
CA HIS A 114 -17.70 -2.33 39.57
C HIS A 114 -18.91 -2.18 40.47
N TYR A 115 -19.91 -1.38 40.09
CA TYR A 115 -21.15 -1.26 40.84
C TYR A 115 -21.92 -2.59 40.86
N PHE A 116 -22.00 -3.29 39.74
CA PHE A 116 -22.62 -4.62 39.69
C PHE A 116 -21.85 -5.66 40.49
N GLU A 117 -20.52 -5.66 40.43
CA GLU A 117 -19.68 -6.53 41.26
C GLU A 117 -19.93 -6.28 42.75
N PHE A 118 -19.92 -5.01 43.18
CA PHE A 118 -20.20 -4.62 44.55
C PHE A 118 -21.59 -5.04 45.01
N PHE A 119 -22.60 -4.88 44.14
CA PHE A 119 -23.96 -5.27 44.46
C PHE A 119 -24.06 -6.79 44.61
N TYR A 120 -23.46 -7.53 43.68
CA TYR A 120 -23.45 -9.00 43.70
C TYR A 120 -22.71 -9.54 44.92
N SER A 121 -21.57 -8.96 45.32
CA SER A 121 -20.79 -9.46 46.43
C SER A 121 -21.39 -9.19 47.81
N ASN A 122 -22.19 -8.13 47.96
CA ASN A 122 -22.67 -7.67 49.26
C ASN A 122 -24.17 -7.93 49.50
N PHE A 123 -24.96 -8.11 48.44
CA PHE A 123 -26.42 -8.23 48.56
C PHE A 123 -26.98 -9.52 47.95
N LEU A 124 -26.19 -10.30 47.22
CA LEU A 124 -26.59 -11.55 46.57
C LEU A 124 -25.72 -12.71 47.04
#